data_AF-A0A0C9TK93-F1
#
_entry.id   AF-A0A0C9TK93-F1
#
_cell.length_a   1.000
_cell.length_b   1.000
_cell.length_c   1.000
_cell.angle_alpha   90.00
_cell.angle_beta   90.00
_cell.angle_gamma   90.00
#
_symmetry.space_group_name_H-M   'P 1'
#
loop_
_entity.id
_entity.type
_entity.pdbx_description
1 polymer ?
#
loop_
_entity_poly.entity_id
_entity_poly.type
_entity_poly.pdbx_seq_one_letter_code
_entity_poly.pdbx_strand_id
1 'polypeptide(L)'
;DLISEYETNFYYHGISGDPPKLLWRSDLESNPFPIPPVGTNFYKIPKKTPQAVFNTPLNDVWDSTVAPQILESTKARGLTYSALKTTQFSIVEDGEEERLGPIVIWIAVCPNTTNAGAVRDATPDILDVLTRAQITGVVVEWYEGSVVRLGSTSYESIPIARQSDDAQGTLTFLFKEVKTKTGEPSDRILALTNKHVASLVTTTDYELDEADPQHILVCGDRRLARAITEIQNAITTGLRDAVRLAGELQDTPQGDTSALRRKRNALEDKHEDNANLQVLFNDVDAHWKDTNGRRFGVVDWAPHICVRVDDRHYTRDIATFAVDNKQLGNFERNIVDLGTFRSVCSLHSSFILRASDLCGAFCRHTRAEICPPSSGLDIPLQSTE
;
A
#
# COMPACT_ATOMS: atom_id res chain seq x y z
N ASP A 1 11.57 -19.38 -24.99
CA ASP A 1 11.62 -18.09 -24.28
C ASP A 1 12.92 -17.93 -23.52
N LEU A 2 13.37 -16.69 -23.31
CA LEU A 2 14.65 -16.38 -22.65
C LEU A 2 14.64 -16.68 -21.14
N ILE A 3 13.45 -16.68 -20.54
CA ILE A 3 13.19 -17.03 -19.15
C ILE A 3 12.19 -18.19 -19.17
N SER A 4 12.35 -19.15 -18.25
CA SER A 4 11.43 -20.29 -18.18
C SER A 4 10.01 -19.82 -17.79
N GLU A 5 8.98 -20.54 -18.23
CA GLU A 5 7.60 -20.25 -17.82
C GLU A 5 7.44 -20.34 -16.29
N TYR A 6 8.17 -21.26 -15.65
CA TYR A 6 8.19 -21.39 -14.20
C TYR A 6 8.74 -20.12 -13.54
N GLU A 7 9.92 -19.66 -13.93
CA GLU A 7 10.51 -18.44 -13.38
C GLU A 7 9.65 -17.21 -13.67
N THR A 8 9.11 -17.08 -14.89
CA THR A 8 8.22 -15.98 -15.29
C THR A 8 7.06 -15.78 -14.30
N ASN A 9 6.46 -16.87 -13.84
CA ASN A 9 5.28 -16.84 -12.96
C ASN A 9 5.63 -16.81 -11.46
N PHE A 10 6.82 -17.27 -11.07
CA PHE A 10 7.19 -17.47 -9.66
C PHE A 10 8.34 -16.59 -9.17
N TYR A 11 9.00 -15.82 -10.03
CA TYR A 11 10.14 -14.99 -9.65
C TYR A 11 9.83 -13.97 -8.55
N TYR A 12 8.61 -13.41 -8.58
CA TYR A 12 8.09 -12.45 -7.61
C TYR A 12 7.16 -13.09 -6.57
N HIS A 13 7.30 -14.39 -6.33
CA HIS A 13 6.51 -15.09 -5.32
C HIS A 13 6.62 -14.36 -3.97
N GLY A 14 5.48 -14.11 -3.33
CA GLY A 14 5.42 -13.43 -2.04
C GLY A 14 5.29 -11.90 -2.10
N ILE A 15 5.22 -11.26 -3.27
CA ILE A 15 4.91 -9.83 -3.36
C ILE A 15 3.40 -9.58 -3.22
N SER A 16 2.58 -10.41 -3.86
CA SER A 16 1.11 -10.36 -3.82
C SER A 16 0.52 -11.74 -4.12
N GLY A 17 -0.80 -11.89 -4.02
CA GLY A 17 -1.50 -13.12 -4.40
C GLY A 17 -1.47 -13.43 -5.91
N ASP A 18 -1.30 -12.39 -6.73
CA ASP A 18 -1.12 -12.47 -8.19
C ASP A 18 0.04 -11.54 -8.58
N PRO A 19 1.30 -12.02 -8.42
CA PRO A 19 2.47 -11.19 -8.64
C PRO A 19 2.66 -10.88 -10.14
N PRO A 20 3.32 -9.77 -10.48
CA PRO A 20 3.61 -9.44 -11.87
C PRO A 20 4.45 -10.54 -12.54
N LYS A 21 4.31 -10.66 -13.86
CA LYS A 21 5.11 -11.61 -14.64
C LYS A 21 6.46 -11.00 -14.97
N LEU A 22 7.54 -11.71 -14.63
CA LEU A 22 8.90 -11.31 -15.00
C LEU A 22 9.05 -11.42 -16.53
N LEU A 23 9.64 -10.39 -17.14
CA LEU A 23 9.92 -10.36 -18.58
C LEU A 23 11.41 -10.55 -18.87
N TRP A 24 12.29 -9.88 -18.10
CA TRP A 24 13.73 -10.00 -18.21
C TRP A 24 14.44 -9.54 -16.94
N ARG A 25 15.63 -10.08 -16.64
CA ARG A 25 16.50 -9.56 -15.58
C ARG A 25 17.97 -9.62 -15.99
N SER A 26 18.74 -8.60 -15.62
CA SER A 26 20.15 -8.48 -16.03
C SER A 26 21.08 -9.49 -15.37
N ASP A 27 20.68 -10.06 -14.23
CA ASP A 27 21.48 -11.01 -13.44
C ASP A 27 21.12 -12.48 -13.75
N LEU A 28 20.42 -12.75 -14.86
CA LEU A 28 19.90 -14.06 -15.22
C LEU A 28 20.97 -15.16 -15.19
N GLU A 29 22.16 -14.87 -15.71
CA GLU A 29 23.28 -15.83 -15.76
C GLU A 29 24.03 -15.97 -14.42
N SER A 30 24.17 -14.87 -13.68
CA SER A 30 24.93 -14.83 -12.42
C SER A 30 24.14 -15.32 -11.21
N ASN A 31 22.81 -15.33 -11.29
CA ASN A 31 21.91 -15.62 -10.19
C ASN A 31 20.77 -16.51 -10.67
N PRO A 32 20.97 -17.83 -10.83
CA PRO A 32 19.96 -18.73 -11.37
C PRO A 32 18.74 -18.83 -10.45
N PHE A 33 17.53 -18.80 -11.02
CA PHE A 33 16.30 -19.02 -10.25
C PHE A 33 16.14 -20.52 -9.98
N PRO A 34 15.81 -20.93 -8.75
CA PRO A 34 15.80 -22.34 -8.44
C PRO A 34 14.57 -23.02 -9.04
N ILE A 35 14.80 -24.08 -9.81
CA ILE A 35 13.76 -24.86 -10.49
C ILE A 35 13.65 -26.22 -9.78
N PRO A 36 12.47 -26.60 -9.28
CA PRO A 36 12.31 -27.90 -8.63
C PRO A 36 12.54 -29.05 -9.61
N PRO A 37 13.28 -30.11 -9.22
CA PRO A 37 13.35 -31.33 -9.98
C PRO A 37 11.96 -31.94 -10.23
N VAL A 38 11.80 -32.58 -11.39
CA VAL A 38 10.55 -33.27 -11.74
C VAL A 38 10.25 -34.34 -10.68
N GLY A 39 9.08 -34.27 -10.05
CA GLY A 39 8.64 -35.22 -9.03
C GLY A 39 8.83 -34.77 -7.57
N THR A 40 9.36 -33.56 -7.32
CA THR A 40 9.42 -33.00 -5.97
C THR A 40 8.04 -32.53 -5.50
N ASN A 41 7.44 -33.28 -4.57
CA ASN A 41 6.29 -32.81 -3.80
C ASN A 41 6.82 -31.88 -2.70
N PHE A 42 6.26 -30.67 -2.56
CA PHE A 42 6.57 -29.68 -1.50
C PHE A 42 7.80 -28.76 -1.68
N TYR A 43 8.24 -28.47 -2.91
CA TYR A 43 9.23 -27.41 -3.12
C TYR A 43 8.65 -26.04 -2.74
N LYS A 44 9.27 -25.35 -1.78
CA LYS A 44 8.88 -23.99 -1.38
C LYS A 44 9.71 -22.98 -2.14
N ILE A 45 9.03 -22.14 -2.91
CA ILE A 45 9.65 -21.05 -3.67
C ILE A 45 10.07 -19.94 -2.70
N PRO A 46 11.25 -19.32 -2.88
CA PRO A 46 11.67 -18.17 -2.10
C PRO A 46 10.62 -17.06 -2.10
N LYS A 47 10.31 -16.49 -0.93
CA LYS A 47 9.40 -15.36 -0.80
C LYS A 47 10.16 -14.05 -0.89
N LYS A 48 9.74 -13.16 -1.77
CA LYS A 48 10.28 -11.81 -1.93
C LYS A 48 9.36 -10.77 -1.28
N THR A 49 9.94 -9.88 -0.50
CA THR A 49 9.26 -8.67 -0.01
C THR A 49 9.98 -7.44 -0.57
N PRO A 50 9.28 -6.52 -1.26
CA PRO A 50 9.89 -5.30 -1.73
C PRO A 50 10.24 -4.39 -0.55
N GLN A 51 11.47 -3.90 -0.53
CA GLN A 51 12.00 -2.91 0.39
C GLN A 51 12.33 -1.65 -0.41
N ALA A 52 12.17 -0.50 0.24
CA ALA A 52 12.54 0.78 -0.34
C ALA A 52 14.07 0.97 -0.26
N VAL A 53 14.61 1.70 -1.25
CA VAL A 53 16.04 1.97 -1.36
C VAL A 53 16.34 3.33 -0.74
N PHE A 54 16.99 3.32 0.43
CA PHE A 54 17.36 4.53 1.16
C PHE A 54 18.86 4.58 1.43
N ASN A 55 19.39 5.79 1.61
CA ASN A 55 20.77 6.04 2.02
C ASN A 55 21.81 5.37 1.09
N THR A 56 21.54 5.36 -0.22
CA THR A 56 22.47 4.87 -1.24
C THR A 56 22.93 6.00 -2.15
N PRO A 57 24.12 5.91 -2.78
CA PRO A 57 24.56 6.90 -3.77
C PRO A 57 23.57 7.09 -4.93
N LEU A 58 22.72 6.09 -5.20
CA LEU A 58 21.67 6.17 -6.21
C LEU A 58 20.65 7.26 -5.88
N ASN A 59 20.31 7.46 -4.61
CA ASN A 59 19.29 8.43 -4.19
C ASN A 59 19.68 9.88 -4.59
N ASP A 60 20.97 10.23 -4.51
CA ASP A 60 21.47 11.57 -4.83
C ASP A 60 21.38 11.91 -6.33
N VAL A 61 21.47 10.89 -7.19
CA VAL A 61 21.54 11.05 -8.64
C VAL A 61 20.29 10.57 -9.38
N TRP A 62 19.34 9.94 -8.68
CA TRP A 62 18.16 9.31 -9.26
C TRP A 62 17.31 10.28 -10.07
N ASP A 63 16.78 11.32 -9.42
CA ASP A 63 15.84 12.26 -10.06
C ASP A 63 16.53 13.24 -11.00
N SER A 64 17.78 13.60 -10.72
CA SER A 64 18.52 14.61 -11.48
C SER A 64 19.13 14.05 -12.77
N THR A 65 19.58 12.80 -12.75
CA THR A 65 20.47 12.27 -13.80
C THR A 65 20.05 10.88 -14.29
N VAL A 66 19.94 9.90 -13.38
CA VAL A 66 19.79 8.48 -13.74
C VAL A 66 18.42 8.20 -14.36
N ALA A 67 17.33 8.51 -13.65
CA ALA A 67 15.99 8.21 -14.13
C ALA A 67 15.68 8.89 -15.47
N PRO A 68 15.95 10.21 -15.68
CA PRO A 68 15.75 10.85 -16.98
C PRO A 68 16.49 10.17 -18.14
N GLN A 69 17.75 9.76 -17.94
CA GLN A 69 18.53 9.10 -18.98
C GLN A 69 18.04 7.68 -19.28
N ILE A 70 17.59 6.93 -18.27
CA ILE A 70 16.93 5.63 -18.46
C ILE A 70 15.67 5.79 -19.30
N LEU A 71 14.85 6.81 -18.99
CA LEU A 71 13.62 7.09 -19.75
C LEU A 71 13.91 7.48 -21.20
N GLU A 72 14.93 8.30 -21.43
CA GLU A 72 15.38 8.68 -22.77
C GLU A 72 15.86 7.47 -23.58
N SER A 73 16.70 6.62 -22.99
CA SER A 73 17.18 5.38 -23.60
C SER A 73 16.04 4.41 -23.94
N THR A 74 15.11 4.22 -22.99
CA THR A 74 13.92 3.37 -23.19
C THR A 74 13.07 3.88 -24.36
N LYS A 75 12.84 5.20 -24.43
CA LYS A 75 12.09 5.84 -25.51
C LYS A 75 12.81 5.74 -26.85
N ALA A 76 14.13 5.91 -26.89
CA ALA A 76 14.93 5.78 -28.10
C ALA A 76 14.83 4.39 -28.74
N ARG A 77 14.59 3.36 -27.92
CA ARG A 77 14.35 1.97 -28.36
C ARG A 77 12.89 1.66 -28.69
N GLY A 78 12.00 2.65 -28.65
CA GLY A 78 10.57 2.47 -28.93
C GLY A 78 9.83 1.68 -27.86
N LEU A 79 10.40 1.50 -26.67
CA LEU A 79 9.76 0.79 -25.58
C LEU A 79 8.80 1.72 -24.82
N THR A 80 7.58 1.22 -24.57
CA THR A 80 6.59 1.92 -23.74
C THR A 80 6.64 1.35 -22.33
N TYR A 81 7.13 2.16 -21.38
CA TYR A 81 7.12 1.80 -19.96
C TYR A 81 5.84 2.32 -19.29
N SER A 82 5.41 1.64 -18.25
CA SER A 82 4.28 2.03 -17.41
C SER A 82 4.73 2.51 -16.03
N ALA A 83 5.86 2.01 -15.52
CA ALA A 83 6.48 2.49 -14.29
C ALA A 83 8.01 2.29 -14.31
N LEU A 84 8.74 3.16 -13.62
CA LEU A 84 10.17 3.06 -13.37
C LEU A 84 10.41 3.35 -11.89
N LYS A 85 11.01 2.41 -11.17
CA LYS A 85 11.20 2.50 -9.71
C LYS A 85 12.48 1.78 -9.26
N THR A 86 12.92 2.09 -8.05
CA THR A 86 14.03 1.42 -7.38
C THR A 86 13.50 0.58 -6.22
N THR A 87 13.97 -0.64 -6.06
CA THR A 87 13.60 -1.50 -4.92
C THR A 87 14.78 -2.39 -4.53
N GLN A 88 14.76 -2.94 -3.33
CA GLN A 88 15.56 -4.10 -2.95
C GLN A 88 14.61 -5.18 -2.49
N PHE A 89 14.85 -6.45 -2.82
CA PHE A 89 14.00 -7.53 -2.32
C PHE A 89 14.63 -8.16 -1.10
N SER A 90 13.89 -8.22 0.01
CA SER A 90 14.24 -9.17 1.05
C SER A 90 13.69 -10.55 0.69
N ILE A 91 14.54 -11.57 0.77
CA ILE A 91 14.30 -12.91 0.28
C ILE A 91 14.35 -13.86 1.45
N VAL A 92 13.27 -14.62 1.66
CA VAL A 92 13.17 -15.65 2.69
C VAL A 92 13.05 -17.01 2.01
N GLU A 93 14.02 -17.87 2.24
CA GLU A 93 14.02 -19.27 1.80
C GLU A 93 13.66 -20.19 2.97
N ASP A 94 13.19 -21.41 2.68
CA ASP A 94 12.69 -22.29 3.73
C ASP A 94 13.83 -22.76 4.65
N GLY A 95 13.73 -22.41 5.93
CA GLY A 95 14.75 -22.75 6.92
C GLY A 95 16.00 -21.85 6.88
N GLU A 96 16.00 -20.80 6.07
CA GLU A 96 17.09 -19.81 6.02
C GLU A 96 16.66 -18.46 6.61
N GLU A 97 17.65 -17.69 7.06
CA GLU A 97 17.44 -16.31 7.50
C GLU A 97 17.10 -15.39 6.31
N GLU A 98 16.39 -14.31 6.61
CA GLU A 98 16.05 -13.29 5.62
C GLU A 98 17.33 -12.63 5.08
N ARG A 99 17.51 -12.67 3.76
CA ARG A 99 18.64 -12.02 3.08
C ARG A 99 18.17 -10.85 2.23
N LEU A 100 18.94 -9.77 2.22
CA LEU A 100 18.65 -8.60 1.39
C LEU A 100 19.35 -8.73 0.03
N GLY A 101 18.56 -8.62 -1.04
CA GLY A 101 19.04 -8.67 -2.42
C GLY A 101 19.71 -7.37 -2.87
N PRO A 102 20.26 -7.34 -4.11
CA PRO A 102 20.85 -6.14 -4.68
C PRO A 102 19.80 -5.05 -4.92
N ILE A 103 20.25 -3.83 -5.16
CA ILE A 103 19.39 -2.76 -5.67
C ILE A 103 18.87 -3.17 -7.04
N VAL A 104 17.57 -3.04 -7.24
CA VAL A 104 16.87 -3.35 -8.48
C VAL A 104 16.30 -2.07 -9.08
N ILE A 105 16.69 -1.78 -10.33
CA ILE A 105 15.91 -0.89 -11.19
C ILE A 105 14.76 -1.72 -11.75
N TRP A 106 13.57 -1.47 -11.24
CA TRP A 106 12.38 -2.27 -11.49
C TRP A 106 11.46 -1.54 -12.47
N ILE A 107 11.37 -2.05 -13.69
CA ILE A 107 10.73 -1.38 -14.83
C ILE A 107 9.52 -2.16 -15.29
N ALA A 108 8.36 -1.51 -15.23
CA ALA A 108 7.12 -2.06 -15.73
C ALA A 108 6.91 -1.65 -17.18
N VAL A 109 6.47 -2.59 -18.02
CA VAL A 109 6.01 -2.35 -19.38
C VAL A 109 4.54 -2.72 -19.50
N CYS A 110 3.82 -2.02 -20.38
CA CYS A 110 2.42 -2.35 -20.63
C CYS A 110 2.31 -3.79 -21.17
N PRO A 111 1.37 -4.61 -20.66
CA PRO A 111 1.19 -5.98 -21.13
C PRO A 111 0.98 -6.03 -22.65
N ASN A 112 1.58 -7.03 -23.31
CA ASN A 112 1.50 -7.24 -24.77
C ASN A 112 2.07 -6.12 -25.65
N THR A 113 2.83 -5.16 -25.10
CA THR A 113 3.45 -4.07 -25.90
C THR A 113 4.89 -4.33 -26.28
N THR A 114 5.54 -5.31 -25.66
CA THR A 114 6.95 -5.68 -25.91
C THR A 114 7.19 -7.15 -25.54
N ASN A 115 8.42 -7.63 -25.69
CA ASN A 115 8.82 -9.00 -25.38
C ASN A 115 10.20 -9.04 -24.69
N ALA A 116 10.54 -10.19 -24.10
CA ALA A 116 11.78 -10.41 -23.37
C ALA A 116 13.06 -10.07 -24.17
N GLY A 117 13.07 -10.34 -25.48
CA GLY A 117 14.22 -10.02 -26.34
C GLY A 117 14.46 -8.53 -26.48
N ALA A 118 13.39 -7.76 -26.70
CA ALA A 118 13.48 -6.31 -26.84
C ALA A 118 13.96 -5.61 -25.55
N VAL A 119 13.44 -6.03 -24.38
CA VAL A 119 13.88 -5.45 -23.10
C VAL A 119 15.27 -5.93 -22.69
N ARG A 120 15.67 -7.16 -23.03
CA ARG A 120 17.06 -7.62 -22.91
C ARG A 120 17.99 -6.72 -23.69
N ASP A 121 17.67 -6.46 -24.96
CA ASP A 121 18.53 -5.67 -25.84
C ASP A 121 18.64 -4.21 -25.41
N ALA A 122 17.63 -3.70 -24.68
CA ALA A 122 17.63 -2.37 -24.07
C ALA A 122 18.40 -2.27 -22.73
N THR A 123 18.58 -3.39 -22.04
CA THR A 123 19.17 -3.42 -20.69
C THR A 123 20.62 -2.90 -20.63
N PRO A 124 21.51 -3.18 -21.62
CA PRO A 124 22.88 -2.65 -21.60
C PRO A 124 22.95 -1.12 -21.51
N ASP A 125 22.09 -0.39 -22.24
CA ASP A 125 22.09 1.07 -22.20
C ASP A 125 21.75 1.62 -20.80
N ILE A 126 20.85 0.93 -20.09
CA ILE A 126 20.46 1.29 -18.72
C ILE A 126 21.63 1.03 -17.76
N LEU A 127 22.32 -0.11 -17.92
CA LEU A 127 23.52 -0.42 -17.15
C LEU A 127 24.65 0.60 -17.42
N ASP A 128 24.78 1.09 -18.66
CA ASP A 128 25.74 2.13 -19.02
C ASP A 128 25.40 3.49 -18.37
N VAL A 129 24.11 3.84 -18.26
CA VAL A 129 23.66 5.03 -17.51
C VAL A 129 24.07 4.91 -16.03
N LEU A 130 23.80 3.77 -15.40
CA LEU A 130 24.15 3.52 -14.00
C LEU A 130 25.68 3.56 -13.79
N THR A 131 26.43 2.93 -14.70
CA THR A 131 27.90 2.89 -14.65
C THR A 131 28.51 4.28 -14.78
N ARG A 132 28.02 5.11 -15.72
CA ARG A 132 28.48 6.52 -15.87
C ARG A 132 28.16 7.37 -14.64
N ALA A 133 27.09 7.06 -13.93
CA ALA A 133 26.74 7.67 -12.65
C ALA A 133 27.49 7.06 -11.44
N GLN A 134 28.45 6.15 -11.68
CA GLN A 134 29.21 5.43 -10.65
C GLN A 134 28.34 4.59 -9.70
N ILE A 135 27.17 4.16 -10.17
CA ILE A 135 26.29 3.26 -9.44
C ILE A 135 26.56 1.82 -9.88
N THR A 136 27.09 1.02 -8.96
CA THR A 136 27.47 -0.39 -9.20
C THR A 136 26.66 -1.36 -8.36
N GLY A 137 26.64 -2.64 -8.74
CA GLY A 137 25.94 -3.68 -7.97
C GLY A 137 24.41 -3.62 -8.07
N VAL A 138 23.91 -3.06 -9.17
CA VAL A 138 22.48 -2.90 -9.45
C VAL A 138 22.04 -3.92 -10.49
N VAL A 139 20.84 -4.46 -10.30
CA VAL A 139 20.16 -5.35 -11.25
C VAL A 139 19.05 -4.57 -11.95
N VAL A 140 18.87 -4.78 -13.25
CA VAL A 140 17.73 -4.23 -14.01
C VAL A 140 16.74 -5.36 -14.23
N GLU A 141 15.52 -5.18 -13.75
CA GLU A 141 14.43 -6.15 -13.89
C GLU A 141 13.24 -5.52 -14.62
N TRP A 142 12.74 -6.22 -15.63
CA TRP A 142 11.59 -5.85 -16.44
C TRP A 142 10.43 -6.78 -16.15
N TYR A 143 9.23 -6.24 -16.03
CA TYR A 143 8.02 -7.01 -15.79
C TYR A 143 6.81 -6.41 -16.50
N GLU A 144 5.79 -7.23 -16.76
CA GLU A 144 4.53 -6.72 -17.30
C GLU A 144 3.67 -6.14 -16.18
N GLY A 145 3.25 -4.88 -16.35
CA GLY A 145 2.38 -4.20 -15.40
C GLY A 145 1.60 -3.09 -16.07
N SER A 146 0.29 -3.06 -15.87
CA SER A 146 -0.56 -1.94 -16.30
C SER A 146 -0.75 -0.97 -15.15
N VAL A 147 -0.53 0.33 -15.38
CA VAL A 147 -1.01 1.37 -14.47
C VAL A 147 -2.51 1.45 -14.64
N VAL A 148 -3.25 0.94 -13.65
CA VAL A 148 -4.69 1.15 -13.57
C VAL A 148 -4.91 2.47 -12.85
N ARG A 149 -5.72 3.36 -13.44
CA ARG A 149 -6.19 4.54 -12.71
C ARG A 149 -6.87 4.03 -11.45
N LEU A 150 -6.39 4.46 -10.27
CA LEU A 150 -7.14 4.24 -9.05
C LEU A 150 -8.52 4.85 -9.25
N GLY A 151 -9.50 4.00 -9.55
CA GLY A 151 -10.88 4.29 -9.20
C GLY A 151 -10.89 4.54 -7.69
N SER A 152 -11.77 5.42 -7.24
CA SER A 152 -11.95 5.85 -5.85
C SER A 152 -12.39 4.72 -4.88
N THR A 153 -11.93 3.49 -5.11
CA THR A 153 -12.33 2.25 -4.46
C THR A 153 -11.15 1.36 -4.07
N SER A 154 -9.91 1.84 -4.12
CA SER A 154 -8.79 1.11 -3.51
C SER A 154 -8.96 1.08 -1.99
N TYR A 155 -8.90 -0.11 -1.43
CA TYR A 155 -8.95 -0.43 0.00
C TYR A 155 -7.78 0.15 0.83
N GLU A 156 -7.02 1.09 0.28
CA GLU A 156 -5.75 1.63 0.83
C GLU A 156 -5.83 3.14 1.15
N SER A 157 -6.93 3.81 0.80
CA SER A 157 -7.13 5.23 1.09
C SER A 157 -8.13 5.40 2.22
N ILE A 158 -7.84 6.23 3.23
CA ILE A 158 -8.76 6.44 4.36
C ILE A 158 -9.99 7.20 3.84
N PRO A 159 -11.20 6.59 3.83
CA PRO A 159 -12.41 7.29 3.46
C PRO A 159 -12.74 8.28 4.58
N ILE A 160 -12.97 9.53 4.22
CA ILE A 160 -13.30 10.58 5.18
C ILE A 160 -14.62 11.23 4.83
N ALA A 161 -15.26 11.83 5.82
CA ALA A 161 -16.48 12.59 5.63
C ALA A 161 -16.52 13.82 6.52
N ARG A 162 -17.13 14.89 6.03
CA ARG A 162 -17.46 16.03 6.89
C ARG A 162 -18.60 15.68 7.82
N GLN A 163 -18.43 15.93 9.12
CA GLN A 163 -19.45 15.58 10.12
C GLN A 163 -20.79 16.31 9.91
N SER A 164 -20.79 17.53 9.38
CA SER A 164 -21.98 18.37 9.29
C SER A 164 -23.05 17.86 8.32
N ASP A 165 -22.64 17.25 7.21
CA ASP A 165 -23.54 16.89 6.10
C ASP A 165 -23.10 15.62 5.33
N ASP A 166 -22.14 14.86 5.88
CA ASP A 166 -21.64 13.62 5.30
C ASP A 166 -21.06 13.80 3.88
N ALA A 167 -20.46 14.95 3.59
CA ALA A 167 -19.72 15.16 2.36
C ALA A 167 -18.51 14.20 2.31
N GLN A 168 -18.58 13.18 1.45
CA GLN A 168 -17.56 12.14 1.36
C GLN A 168 -16.33 12.62 0.57
N GLY A 169 -15.18 12.14 0.99
CA GLY A 169 -13.93 12.30 0.27
C GLY A 169 -12.92 11.26 0.71
N THR A 170 -11.66 11.53 0.36
CA THR A 170 -10.56 10.63 0.64
C THR A 170 -9.41 11.44 1.23
N LEU A 171 -8.73 10.86 2.20
CA LEU A 171 -7.47 11.39 2.70
C LEU A 171 -6.41 11.34 1.60
N THR A 172 -5.68 12.43 1.39
CA THR A 172 -4.58 12.46 0.42
C THR A 172 -3.28 11.91 1.03
N PHE A 173 -2.79 12.49 2.12
CA PHE A 173 -1.64 11.98 2.89
C PHE A 173 -1.62 12.57 4.31
N LEU A 174 -0.78 11.98 5.16
CA LEU A 174 -0.48 12.43 6.53
C LEU A 174 0.95 12.99 6.59
N PHE A 175 1.17 14.00 7.42
CA PHE A 175 2.49 14.55 7.70
C PHE A 175 2.60 14.99 9.16
N LYS A 176 3.79 14.84 9.74
CA LYS A 176 4.08 15.28 11.10
C LYS A 176 4.42 16.77 11.10
N GLU A 177 3.71 17.56 11.89
CA GLU A 177 4.11 18.93 12.19
C GLU A 177 5.30 18.88 13.15
N VAL A 178 6.52 19.16 12.65
CA VAL A 178 7.74 19.12 13.48
C VAL A 178 7.84 20.35 14.39
N LYS A 179 7.36 21.50 13.90
CA LYS A 179 7.31 22.76 14.64
C LYS A 179 6.02 23.51 14.34
N THR A 180 5.48 24.18 15.35
CA THR A 180 4.34 25.09 15.20
C THR A 180 4.71 26.32 14.37
N LYS A 181 3.70 27.11 14.00
CA LYS A 181 3.89 28.43 13.37
C LYS A 181 4.77 29.38 14.20
N THR A 182 4.86 29.20 15.52
CA THR A 182 5.71 29.99 16.43
C THR A 182 7.12 29.43 16.61
N GLY A 183 7.42 28.26 16.02
CA GLY A 183 8.74 27.62 16.06
C GLY A 183 8.94 26.62 17.20
N GLU A 184 7.92 26.43 18.05
CA GLU A 184 7.94 25.45 19.14
C GLU A 184 7.84 24.01 18.58
N PRO A 185 8.49 23.01 19.18
CA PRO A 185 8.32 21.61 18.79
C PRO A 185 6.84 21.20 18.80
N SER A 186 6.43 20.40 17.81
CA SER A 186 5.09 19.83 17.73
C SER A 186 5.17 18.33 17.44
N ASP A 187 4.18 17.59 17.95
CA ASP A 187 3.96 16.17 17.66
C ASP A 187 2.60 15.94 16.97
N ARG A 188 1.97 17.02 16.49
CA ARG A 188 0.69 16.94 15.78
C ARG A 188 0.87 16.23 14.45
N ILE A 189 -0.07 15.37 14.12
CA ILE A 189 -0.19 14.78 12.79
C ILE A 189 -1.26 15.58 12.04
N LEU A 190 -0.88 16.13 10.90
CA LEU A 190 -1.78 16.83 10.01
C LEU A 190 -2.09 15.94 8.81
N ALA A 191 -3.32 16.06 8.34
CA ALA A 191 -3.85 15.34 7.20
C ALA A 191 -4.24 16.31 6.10
N LEU A 192 -3.97 15.93 4.84
CA LEU A 192 -4.35 16.73 3.67
C LEU A 192 -5.60 16.16 2.97
N THR A 193 -6.55 17.05 2.65
CA THR A 193 -7.70 16.76 1.78
C THR A 193 -8.11 18.01 1.00
N ASN A 194 -9.25 17.96 0.31
CA ASN A 194 -9.83 19.08 -0.43
C ASN A 194 -10.70 19.98 0.48
N LYS A 195 -10.77 21.28 0.17
CA LYS A 195 -11.61 22.26 0.87
C LYS A 195 -13.08 21.88 0.80
N HIS A 196 -13.56 21.46 -0.37
CA HIS A 196 -14.97 21.09 -0.53
C HIS A 196 -15.38 19.85 0.29
N VAL A 197 -14.42 18.99 0.62
CA VAL A 197 -14.62 17.87 1.55
C VAL A 197 -14.59 18.41 2.97
N ALA A 198 -13.55 19.15 3.35
CA ALA A 198 -13.35 19.57 4.74
C ALA A 198 -14.38 20.59 5.25
N SER A 199 -14.89 21.48 4.39
CA SER A 199 -15.65 22.66 4.81
C SER A 199 -16.82 22.94 3.88
N LEU A 200 -17.99 23.24 4.48
CA LEU A 200 -19.21 23.56 3.73
C LEU A 200 -19.07 24.87 2.96
N VAL A 201 -18.43 25.87 3.57
CA VAL A 201 -18.19 27.18 2.97
C VAL A 201 -16.88 27.15 2.21
N THR A 202 -16.96 27.06 0.88
CA THR A 202 -15.79 26.95 -0.02
C THR A 202 -15.28 28.27 -0.56
N THR A 203 -16.04 29.35 -0.38
CA THR A 203 -15.75 30.69 -0.93
C THR A 203 -14.95 31.58 -0.01
N THR A 204 -14.79 31.20 1.26
CA THR A 204 -14.00 31.93 2.25
C THR A 204 -12.89 31.06 2.81
N ASP A 205 -11.83 31.73 3.27
CA ASP A 205 -10.81 31.06 4.06
C ASP A 205 -11.41 30.57 5.37
N TYR A 206 -10.91 29.44 5.84
CA TYR A 206 -11.20 28.91 7.16
C TYR A 206 -9.87 28.69 7.87
N GLU A 207 -9.79 29.19 9.08
CA GLU A 207 -8.80 28.81 10.08
C GLU A 207 -9.55 28.20 11.26
N LEU A 208 -8.90 27.31 12.00
CA LEU A 208 -9.48 26.65 13.16
C LEU A 208 -10.17 27.67 14.08
N ASP A 209 -11.48 27.50 14.23
CA ASP A 209 -12.28 28.16 15.25
C ASP A 209 -12.42 27.21 16.45
N GLU A 210 -11.79 27.54 17.57
CA GLU A 210 -11.89 26.74 18.79
C GLU A 210 -13.30 26.75 19.40
N ALA A 211 -14.13 27.76 19.08
CA ALA A 211 -15.50 27.86 19.56
C ALA A 211 -16.47 27.00 18.73
N ASP A 212 -16.20 26.81 17.44
CA ASP A 212 -17.02 26.01 16.52
C ASP A 212 -16.16 25.15 15.56
N PRO A 213 -15.51 24.09 16.08
CA PRO A 213 -14.58 23.29 15.30
C PRO A 213 -15.29 22.45 14.23
N GLN A 214 -14.77 22.49 12.99
CA GLN A 214 -15.23 21.61 11.92
C GLN A 214 -14.58 20.22 12.03
N HIS A 215 -15.39 19.19 12.20
CA HIS A 215 -14.92 17.81 12.39
C HIS A 215 -14.93 16.97 11.11
N ILE A 216 -13.91 16.14 10.96
CA ILE A 216 -13.79 15.12 9.93
C ILE A 216 -13.95 13.74 10.57
N LEU A 217 -14.73 12.88 9.92
CA LEU A 217 -14.98 11.50 10.32
C LEU A 217 -14.16 10.53 9.47
N VAL A 218 -13.71 9.42 10.05
CA VAL A 218 -13.33 8.21 9.29
C VAL A 218 -14.62 7.50 8.93
N CYS A 219 -14.79 7.12 7.66
CA CYS A 219 -16.01 6.50 7.14
C CYS A 219 -17.27 7.31 7.46
N GLY A 220 -17.75 8.11 6.51
CA GLY A 220 -19.06 8.72 6.64
C GLY A 220 -20.19 7.72 6.77
N ASP A 221 -21.38 8.20 7.15
CA ASP A 221 -22.54 7.36 7.46
C ASP A 221 -22.92 6.47 6.28
N ARG A 222 -22.88 7.02 5.07
CA ARG A 222 -23.12 6.25 3.83
C ARG A 222 -22.10 5.15 3.62
N ARG A 223 -20.80 5.43 3.85
CA ARG A 223 -19.74 4.44 3.67
C ARG A 223 -19.84 3.34 4.73
N LEU A 224 -20.13 3.70 5.98
CA LEU A 224 -20.32 2.77 7.08
C LEU A 224 -21.51 1.85 6.82
N ALA A 225 -22.67 2.38 6.45
CA ALA A 225 -23.86 1.59 6.12
C ALA A 225 -23.57 0.59 4.99
N ARG A 226 -22.83 1.03 3.96
CA ARG A 226 -22.36 0.16 2.89
C ARG A 226 -21.40 -0.92 3.39
N ALA A 227 -20.46 -0.59 4.27
CA ALA A 227 -19.50 -1.56 4.83
C ALA A 227 -20.20 -2.63 5.66
N ILE A 228 -21.16 -2.24 6.50
CA ILE A 228 -22.01 -3.16 7.27
C ILE A 228 -22.74 -4.12 6.33
N THR A 229 -23.35 -3.59 5.26
CA THR A 229 -24.03 -4.40 4.24
C THR A 229 -23.08 -5.37 3.53
N GLU A 230 -21.87 -4.91 3.18
CA GLU A 230 -20.83 -5.73 2.54
C GLU A 230 -20.40 -6.90 3.46
N ILE A 231 -20.19 -6.64 4.76
CA ILE A 231 -19.85 -7.66 5.76
C ILE A 231 -20.99 -8.68 5.89
N GLN A 232 -22.24 -8.24 6.03
CA GLN A 232 -23.40 -9.13 6.13
C GLN A 232 -23.57 -10.02 4.89
N ASN A 233 -23.35 -9.45 3.70
CA ASN A 233 -23.40 -10.21 2.45
C ASN A 233 -22.27 -11.24 2.36
N ALA A 234 -21.06 -10.90 2.83
CA ALA A 234 -19.93 -11.82 2.89
C ALA A 234 -20.23 -13.00 3.83
N ILE A 235 -20.75 -12.73 5.03
CA ILE A 235 -21.19 -13.78 5.99
C ILE A 235 -22.25 -14.67 5.36
N THR A 236 -23.29 -14.08 4.76
CA THR A 236 -24.39 -14.85 4.14
C THR A 236 -23.89 -15.73 3.00
N THR A 237 -22.96 -15.23 2.19
CA THR A 237 -22.36 -15.99 1.09
C THR A 237 -21.48 -17.11 1.62
N GLY A 238 -20.62 -16.83 2.61
CA GLY A 238 -19.78 -17.83 3.24
C GLY A 238 -20.57 -18.94 3.92
N LEU A 239 -21.71 -18.63 4.55
CA LEU A 239 -22.62 -19.63 5.12
C LEU A 239 -23.25 -20.52 4.04
N ARG A 240 -23.67 -19.94 2.91
CA ARG A 240 -24.20 -20.73 1.77
C ARG A 240 -23.14 -21.65 1.18
N ASP A 241 -21.91 -21.18 1.05
CA ASP A 241 -20.78 -21.98 0.60
C ASP A 241 -20.47 -23.13 1.57
N ALA A 242 -20.50 -22.87 2.89
CA ALA A 242 -20.31 -23.91 3.89
C ALA A 242 -21.40 -25.00 3.79
N VAL A 243 -22.67 -24.61 3.63
CA VAL A 243 -23.79 -25.57 3.44
C VAL A 243 -23.58 -26.40 2.17
N ARG A 244 -23.18 -25.77 1.07
CA ARG A 244 -22.88 -26.47 -0.19
C ARG A 244 -21.73 -27.47 -0.02
N LEU A 245 -20.63 -27.05 0.59
CA LEU A 245 -19.46 -27.91 0.85
C LEU A 245 -19.80 -29.08 1.77
N ALA A 246 -20.65 -28.86 2.78
CA ALA A 246 -21.12 -29.92 3.66
C ALA A 246 -21.96 -30.97 2.91
N GLY A 247 -22.85 -30.55 2.01
CA GLY A 247 -23.59 -31.45 1.14
C GLY A 247 -22.67 -32.23 0.19
N GLU A 248 -21.75 -31.53 -0.48
CA GLU A 248 -20.76 -32.15 -1.36
C GLU A 248 -19.85 -33.15 -0.64
N LEU A 249 -19.58 -32.95 0.66
CA LEU A 249 -18.80 -33.87 1.49
C LEU A 249 -19.57 -35.17 1.75
N GLN A 250 -20.89 -35.10 1.97
CA GLN A 250 -21.76 -36.28 2.15
C GLN A 250 -21.85 -37.12 0.87
N ASP A 251 -21.92 -36.46 -0.28
CA ASP A 251 -22.03 -37.12 -1.59
C ASP A 251 -20.70 -37.69 -2.11
N THR A 252 -19.57 -37.41 -1.44
CA THR A 252 -18.25 -37.87 -1.89
C THR A 252 -18.01 -39.33 -1.51
N PRO A 253 -17.69 -40.23 -2.46
CA PRO A 253 -17.41 -41.62 -2.17
C PRO A 253 -16.23 -41.81 -1.18
N GLN A 254 -16.36 -42.74 -0.24
CA GLN A 254 -15.33 -43.01 0.78
C GLN A 254 -13.95 -43.42 0.21
N GLY A 255 -13.91 -43.90 -1.03
CA GLY A 255 -12.66 -44.27 -1.71
C GLY A 255 -11.80 -43.09 -2.17
N ASP A 256 -12.36 -41.87 -2.26
CA ASP A 256 -11.63 -40.68 -2.70
C ASP A 256 -11.15 -39.84 -1.49
N THR A 257 -10.12 -40.35 -0.83
CA THR A 257 -9.52 -39.74 0.38
C THR A 257 -8.99 -38.32 0.14
N SER A 258 -8.54 -38.03 -1.09
CA SER A 258 -7.98 -36.72 -1.44
C SER A 258 -9.08 -35.67 -1.62
N ALA A 259 -10.17 -36.00 -2.31
CA ALA A 259 -11.31 -35.10 -2.46
C ALA A 259 -12.00 -34.83 -1.11
N LEU A 260 -12.18 -35.87 -0.29
CA LEU A 260 -12.73 -35.73 1.06
C LEU A 260 -11.91 -34.77 1.92
N ARG A 261 -10.58 -34.89 1.90
CA ARG A 261 -9.69 -34.00 2.65
C ARG A 261 -9.80 -32.54 2.16
N ARG A 262 -9.78 -32.29 0.84
CA ARG A 262 -9.87 -30.92 0.29
C ARG A 262 -11.19 -30.25 0.67
N LYS A 263 -12.31 -30.97 0.55
CA LYS A 263 -13.64 -30.44 0.90
C LYS A 263 -13.76 -30.17 2.40
N ARG A 264 -13.18 -31.03 3.25
CA ARG A 264 -13.14 -30.80 4.70
C ARG A 264 -12.36 -29.53 5.06
N ASN A 265 -11.16 -29.37 4.51
CA ASN A 265 -10.35 -28.17 4.75
C ASN A 265 -11.08 -26.91 4.26
N ALA A 266 -11.64 -26.93 3.05
CA ALA A 266 -12.39 -25.78 2.52
C ALA A 266 -13.62 -25.44 3.37
N LEU A 267 -14.28 -26.44 3.96
CA LEU A 267 -15.40 -26.21 4.89
C LEU A 267 -14.93 -25.58 6.21
N GLU A 268 -13.80 -26.05 6.75
CA GLU A 268 -13.18 -25.50 7.95
C GLU A 268 -12.74 -24.04 7.73
N ASP A 269 -12.06 -23.75 6.61
CA ASP A 269 -11.68 -22.40 6.19
C ASP A 269 -12.91 -21.48 6.14
N LYS A 270 -14.03 -21.96 5.56
CA LYS A 270 -15.28 -21.18 5.51
C LYS A 270 -15.90 -20.94 6.89
N HIS A 271 -15.77 -21.87 7.82
CA HIS A 271 -16.24 -21.67 9.19
C HIS A 271 -15.38 -20.64 9.93
N GLU A 272 -14.06 -20.70 9.77
CA GLU A 272 -13.13 -19.73 10.33
C GLU A 272 -13.36 -18.31 9.76
N ASP A 273 -13.45 -18.18 8.43
CA ASP A 273 -13.75 -16.91 7.76
C ASP A 273 -15.05 -16.29 8.27
N ASN A 274 -16.12 -17.08 8.36
CA ASN A 274 -17.42 -16.60 8.84
C ASN A 274 -17.37 -16.17 10.32
N ALA A 275 -16.63 -16.91 11.16
CA ALA A 275 -16.45 -16.55 12.56
C ALA A 275 -15.71 -15.21 12.69
N ASN A 276 -14.63 -15.03 11.92
CA ASN A 276 -13.86 -13.78 11.87
C ASN A 276 -14.71 -12.60 11.39
N LEU A 277 -15.49 -12.79 10.30
CA LEU A 277 -16.40 -11.76 9.80
C LEU A 277 -17.50 -11.42 10.78
N GLN A 278 -18.00 -12.39 11.56
CA GLN A 278 -19.01 -12.14 12.58
C GLN A 278 -18.44 -11.34 13.76
N VAL A 279 -17.19 -11.62 14.17
CA VAL A 279 -16.48 -10.82 15.17
C VAL A 279 -16.31 -9.39 14.68
N LEU A 280 -15.84 -9.20 13.43
CA LEU A 280 -15.71 -7.88 12.81
C LEU A 280 -17.06 -7.15 12.74
N PHE A 281 -18.13 -7.84 12.33
CA PHE A 281 -19.47 -7.26 12.28
C PHE A 281 -19.89 -6.74 13.65
N ASN A 282 -19.73 -7.55 14.69
CA ASN A 282 -20.10 -7.19 16.06
C ASN A 282 -19.29 -5.99 16.57
N ASP A 283 -18.00 -5.92 16.25
CA ASP A 283 -17.13 -4.80 16.61
C ASP A 283 -17.56 -3.49 15.92
N VAL A 284 -17.78 -3.54 14.60
CA VAL A 284 -18.26 -2.39 13.81
C VAL A 284 -19.65 -1.94 14.30
N ASP A 285 -20.54 -2.89 14.56
CA ASP A 285 -21.90 -2.61 15.02
C ASP A 285 -21.94 -1.96 16.41
N ALA A 286 -21.05 -2.39 17.31
CA ALA A 286 -20.97 -1.89 18.68
C ALA A 286 -20.23 -0.55 18.81
N HIS A 287 -19.09 -0.39 18.13
CA HIS A 287 -18.16 0.71 18.40
C HIS A 287 -18.17 1.81 17.33
N TRP A 288 -18.61 1.53 16.10
CA TRP A 288 -18.45 2.46 14.98
C TRP A 288 -19.74 3.17 14.56
N LYS A 289 -20.90 2.79 15.11
CA LYS A 289 -22.17 3.51 14.85
C LYS A 289 -22.17 4.93 15.42
N ASP A 290 -21.55 5.11 16.60
CA ASP A 290 -21.44 6.44 17.19
C ASP A 290 -20.49 7.31 16.37
N THR A 291 -20.99 8.48 15.96
CA THR A 291 -20.21 9.46 15.20
C THR A 291 -19.01 9.98 16.00
N ASN A 292 -19.08 10.05 17.33
CA ASN A 292 -17.94 10.49 18.13
C ASN A 292 -16.79 9.47 18.09
N GLY A 293 -17.11 8.17 18.09
CA GLY A 293 -16.12 7.10 17.90
C GLY A 293 -15.39 7.17 16.55
N ARG A 294 -16.02 7.78 15.55
CA ARG A 294 -15.49 7.94 14.18
C ARG A 294 -14.80 9.28 13.92
N ARG A 295 -14.75 10.21 14.88
CA ARG A 295 -14.07 11.49 14.67
C ARG A 295 -12.59 11.26 14.42
N PHE A 296 -12.15 11.56 13.21
CA PHE A 296 -10.77 11.40 12.77
C PHE A 296 -9.92 12.61 13.15
N GLY A 297 -10.50 13.81 13.11
CA GLY A 297 -9.76 15.03 13.35
C GLY A 297 -10.59 16.29 13.23
N VAL A 298 -9.92 17.44 13.36
CA VAL A 298 -10.50 18.78 13.32
C VAL A 298 -9.81 19.60 12.24
N VAL A 299 -10.60 20.24 11.36
CA VAL A 299 -10.06 21.11 10.30
C VAL A 299 -9.23 22.23 10.93
N ASP A 300 -7.99 22.34 10.47
CA ASP A 300 -6.98 23.27 10.98
C ASP A 300 -6.91 24.52 10.10
N TRP A 301 -6.86 24.32 8.78
CA TRP A 301 -6.76 25.40 7.81
C TRP A 301 -7.34 24.96 6.47
N ALA A 302 -8.13 25.81 5.84
CA ALA A 302 -8.73 25.50 4.55
C ALA A 302 -9.06 26.79 3.79
N PRO A 303 -8.19 27.26 2.87
CA PRO A 303 -8.42 28.49 2.13
C PRO A 303 -9.61 28.35 1.18
N HIS A 304 -10.17 29.47 0.74
CA HIS A 304 -11.17 29.48 -0.31
C HIS A 304 -10.66 28.79 -1.58
N ILE A 305 -11.57 28.13 -2.28
CA ILE A 305 -11.28 27.52 -3.56
C ILE A 305 -10.98 28.63 -4.57
N CYS A 306 -9.82 28.54 -5.23
CA CYS A 306 -9.40 29.49 -6.25
C CYS A 306 -9.10 28.73 -7.54
N VAL A 307 -9.74 29.08 -8.64
CA VAL A 307 -9.55 28.45 -9.97
C VAL A 307 -8.47 29.12 -10.82
N ARG A 308 -7.78 30.12 -10.26
CA ARG A 308 -6.73 30.91 -10.93
C ARG A 308 -5.65 31.31 -9.92
N VAL A 309 -4.98 30.33 -9.36
CA VAL A 309 -3.96 30.55 -8.33
C VAL A 309 -2.75 31.29 -8.92
N ASP A 310 -2.44 31.03 -10.18
CA ASP A 310 -1.32 31.60 -10.93
C ASP A 310 -1.67 31.80 -12.42
N ASP A 311 -0.68 32.26 -13.19
CA ASP A 311 -0.76 32.46 -14.65
C ASP A 311 -1.00 31.16 -15.43
N ARG A 312 -0.84 30.00 -14.78
CA ARG A 312 -1.13 28.69 -15.35
C ARG A 312 -2.56 28.23 -15.08
N HIS A 313 -3.33 29.04 -14.33
CA HIS A 313 -4.74 28.81 -14.04
C HIS A 313 -5.00 27.49 -13.31
N TYR A 314 -4.11 27.11 -12.38
CA TYR A 314 -4.37 25.96 -11.51
C TYR A 314 -5.50 26.26 -10.52
N THR A 315 -6.24 25.20 -10.16
CA THR A 315 -7.24 25.23 -9.09
C THR A 315 -6.60 24.83 -7.77
N ARG A 316 -6.69 25.70 -6.75
CA ARG A 316 -6.42 25.36 -5.36
C ARG A 316 -7.71 24.98 -4.68
N ASP A 317 -7.76 23.72 -4.25
CA ASP A 317 -8.82 23.13 -3.47
C ASP A 317 -8.19 22.20 -2.44
N ILE A 318 -7.84 22.78 -1.29
CA ILE A 318 -6.96 22.17 -0.30
C ILE A 318 -7.46 22.50 1.11
N ALA A 319 -7.31 21.56 2.02
CA ALA A 319 -7.57 21.71 3.44
C ALA A 319 -6.64 20.81 4.25
N THR A 320 -6.18 21.30 5.38
CA THR A 320 -5.48 20.54 6.40
C THR A 320 -6.38 20.34 7.61
N PHE A 321 -6.28 19.18 8.25
CA PHE A 321 -6.94 18.92 9.53
C PHE A 321 -5.98 18.19 10.47
N ALA A 322 -6.07 18.50 11.76
CA ALA A 322 -5.31 17.83 12.79
C ALA A 322 -5.97 16.51 13.16
N VAL A 323 -5.22 15.42 13.07
CA VAL A 323 -5.69 14.07 13.32
C VAL A 323 -5.66 13.77 14.81
N ASP A 324 -6.68 13.05 15.30
CA ASP A 324 -6.61 12.42 16.62
C ASP A 324 -5.67 11.21 16.54
N ASN A 325 -4.49 11.32 17.14
CA ASN A 325 -3.46 10.28 17.13
C ASN A 325 -3.98 8.93 17.64
N LYS A 326 -5.02 8.90 18.50
CA LYS A 326 -5.61 7.63 18.96
C LYS A 326 -6.26 6.85 17.82
N GLN A 327 -6.80 7.54 16.83
CA GLN A 327 -7.41 6.93 15.65
C GLN A 327 -6.37 6.32 14.70
N LEU A 328 -5.10 6.68 14.87
CA LEU A 328 -3.98 6.07 14.18
C LEU A 328 -3.37 4.89 14.94
N GLY A 329 -3.91 4.49 16.10
CA GLY A 329 -3.36 3.39 16.90
C GLY A 329 -3.31 2.04 16.17
N ASN A 330 -4.27 1.80 15.27
CA ASN A 330 -4.30 0.62 14.39
C ASN A 330 -3.83 0.94 12.97
N PHE A 331 -3.35 2.16 12.72
CA PHE A 331 -2.91 2.61 11.41
C PHE A 331 -1.43 2.26 11.22
N GLU A 332 -1.18 1.10 10.60
CA GLU A 332 0.16 0.54 10.57
C GLU A 332 1.11 1.20 9.56
N ARG A 333 0.66 1.92 8.51
CA ARG A 333 1.49 2.74 7.59
C ARG A 333 0.70 3.61 6.57
N ASN A 334 1.13 4.88 6.42
CA ASN A 334 1.26 5.74 5.22
C ASN A 334 1.90 7.07 5.66
N ILE A 335 3.01 6.98 6.40
CA ILE A 335 3.71 8.16 6.92
C ILE A 335 4.85 8.47 5.94
N VAL A 336 4.72 9.58 5.22
CA VAL A 336 5.80 10.15 4.43
C VAL A 336 6.48 11.21 5.30
N ASP A 337 7.74 10.97 5.69
CA ASP A 337 8.56 11.96 6.39
C ASP A 337 9.13 12.96 5.36
N LEU A 338 8.70 14.21 5.44
CA LEU A 338 9.12 15.27 4.52
C LEU A 338 10.38 16.03 5.01
N GLY A 339 10.99 15.62 6.13
CA GLY A 339 12.20 16.24 6.67
C GLY A 339 12.03 17.71 7.07
N THR A 340 13.14 18.39 7.38
CA THR A 340 13.15 19.82 7.77
C THR A 340 13.13 20.74 6.55
N PHE A 341 11.97 20.86 5.89
CA PHE A 341 11.78 21.83 4.81
C PHE A 341 11.46 23.23 5.36
N ARG A 342 12.18 24.27 4.89
CA ARG A 342 12.06 25.64 5.39
C ARG A 342 10.80 26.36 4.87
N SER A 343 10.14 27.11 5.76
CA SER A 343 9.24 28.27 5.54
C SER A 343 8.06 28.13 4.58
N VAL A 344 6.87 28.48 5.10
CA VAL A 344 5.52 28.49 4.47
C VAL A 344 5.44 29.28 3.14
N CYS A 345 6.45 30.04 2.76
CA CYS A 345 6.46 30.83 1.51
C CYS A 345 6.99 30.09 0.25
N SER A 346 7.39 28.81 0.32
CA SER A 346 7.86 28.06 -0.86
C SER A 346 6.80 27.16 -1.53
N LEU A 347 5.56 27.14 -1.03
CA LEU A 347 4.50 26.25 -1.52
C LEU A 347 3.95 26.62 -2.92
N HIS A 348 4.44 27.69 -3.55
CA HIS A 348 3.94 28.17 -4.84
C HIS A 348 4.60 27.51 -6.07
N SER A 349 5.55 26.58 -5.91
CA SER A 349 6.27 26.02 -7.07
C SER A 349 6.53 24.51 -7.05
N SER A 350 6.02 23.77 -6.06
CA SER A 350 6.36 22.34 -5.94
C SER A 350 5.19 21.50 -5.44
N PHE A 351 4.21 21.24 -6.31
CA PHE A 351 3.32 20.09 -6.20
C PHE A 351 3.32 19.34 -7.54
N ILE A 352 4.32 18.48 -7.73
CA ILE A 352 4.21 17.34 -8.63
C ILE A 352 4.24 16.11 -7.73
N LEU A 353 3.06 15.69 -7.25
CA LEU A 353 2.89 14.38 -6.64
C LEU A 353 3.11 13.34 -7.75
N ARG A 354 4.30 12.76 -7.82
CA ARG A 354 4.55 11.52 -8.57
C ARG A 354 3.89 10.38 -7.80
N ALA A 355 3.00 9.66 -8.48
CA ALA A 355 2.17 8.60 -7.93
C ALA A 355 2.92 7.28 -7.60
N SER A 356 4.17 7.34 -7.13
CA SER A 356 5.04 6.15 -7.01
C SER A 356 5.34 5.67 -5.59
N ASP A 357 4.93 6.38 -4.54
CA ASP A 357 5.34 6.03 -3.16
C ASP A 357 4.39 5.07 -2.42
N LEU A 358 3.41 4.46 -3.10
CA LEU A 358 2.38 3.62 -2.44
C LEU A 358 2.50 2.10 -2.70
N CYS A 359 3.50 1.60 -3.43
CA CYS A 359 3.47 0.21 -3.91
C CYS A 359 4.11 -0.85 -2.97
N GLY A 360 4.27 -0.58 -1.67
CA GLY A 360 5.12 -1.40 -0.79
C GLY A 360 4.46 -2.25 0.32
N ALA A 361 3.13 -2.25 0.49
CA ALA A 361 2.54 -2.65 1.77
C ALA A 361 1.53 -3.83 1.75
N PHE A 362 1.75 -4.89 0.95
CA PHE A 362 0.80 -6.01 0.88
C PHE A 362 1.32 -7.41 1.28
N CYS A 363 2.36 -7.52 2.12
CA CYS A 363 2.71 -8.83 2.70
C CYS A 363 2.88 -8.83 4.20
N ARG A 364 1.73 -8.98 4.88
CA ARG A 364 1.52 -9.79 6.09
C ARG A 364 0.09 -9.53 6.54
N HIS A 365 -0.86 -10.42 6.26
CA HIS A 365 -2.11 -10.57 7.03
C HIS A 365 -2.80 -11.91 6.69
N THR A 366 -2.13 -13.01 7.05
CA THR A 366 -2.76 -14.30 7.41
C THR A 366 -1.79 -15.02 8.34
N ARG A 367 -1.62 -14.46 9.55
CA ARG A 367 -1.13 -15.19 10.73
C ARG A 367 -1.33 -14.30 11.96
N ALA A 368 -2.59 -14.17 12.39
CA ALA A 368 -2.85 -13.84 13.79
C ALA A 368 -2.61 -15.13 14.57
N GLU A 369 -1.39 -15.30 15.08
CA GLU A 369 -1.14 -16.25 16.15
C GLU A 369 -1.80 -15.73 17.43
N ILE A 370 -2.51 -16.66 18.04
CA ILE A 370 -3.30 -16.57 19.26
C ILE A 370 -2.38 -16.29 20.46
N CYS A 371 -2.70 -15.26 21.25
CA CYS A 371 -2.41 -15.25 22.69
C CYS A 371 -3.60 -14.59 23.44
N PRO A 372 -4.21 -15.28 24.43
CA PRO A 372 -5.31 -14.74 25.21
C PRO A 372 -4.81 -13.72 26.26
N PRO A 373 -5.67 -12.83 26.77
CA PRO A 373 -5.30 -11.86 27.79
C PRO A 373 -4.99 -12.57 29.10
N SER A 374 -3.76 -12.45 29.60
CA SER A 374 -3.42 -12.84 30.97
C SER A 374 -4.11 -11.88 31.93
N SER A 375 -5.05 -12.44 32.68
CA SER A 375 -5.65 -11.91 33.90
C SER A 375 -4.62 -11.31 34.86
N GLY A 376 -5.01 -10.20 35.51
CA GLY A 376 -4.15 -9.40 36.37
C GLY A 376 -3.55 -10.12 37.58
N LEU A 377 -2.43 -9.57 38.02
CA LEU A 377 -1.91 -9.73 39.36
C LEU A 377 -1.19 -8.43 39.75
N ASP A 378 -1.88 -7.63 40.57
CA ASP A 378 -1.30 -6.59 41.39
C ASP A 378 -0.25 -7.18 42.33
N ILE A 379 0.99 -6.67 42.31
CA ILE A 379 1.88 -6.64 43.48
C ILE A 379 2.70 -5.33 43.45
N PRO A 380 2.88 -4.62 44.58
CA PRO A 380 3.19 -3.20 44.61
C PRO A 380 4.69 -2.87 44.56
N LEU A 381 4.96 -1.60 44.22
CA LEU A 381 6.18 -0.86 44.49
C LEU A 381 6.73 -1.13 45.90
N GLN A 382 7.98 -1.60 45.98
CA GLN A 382 8.85 -1.33 47.11
C GLN A 382 10.18 -0.76 46.61
N SER A 383 10.46 0.44 47.11
CA SER A 383 11.74 1.13 47.12
C SER A 383 12.72 0.46 48.07
N THR A 384 14.00 0.40 47.68
CA THR A 384 15.27 0.49 48.47
C THR A 384 16.36 -0.15 47.59
N GLU A 385 17.54 0.39 47.32
CA GLU A 385 18.34 1.53 47.82
C GLU A 385 19.09 2.17 46.63
#